data_AF-A0A3D4H184-F1
#
_entry.id   AF-A0A3D4H184-F1
#
_cell.length_a   1.000
_cell.length_b   1.000
_cell.length_c   1.000
_cell.angle_alpha   90.00
_cell.angle_beta   90.00
_cell.angle_gamma   90.00
#
_symmetry.space_group_name_H-M   'P 1'
#
loop_
_entity.id
_entity.type
_entity.pdbx_description
1 polymer ?
#
loop_
_entity_poly.entity_id
_entity_poly.type
_entity_poly.pdbx_seq_one_letter_code
_entity_poly.pdbx_strand_id
1 'polypeptide(L)'
;MECSNMKSREDLLKEARAVVPEMTIQEVKDYLEKGENPILLDVRGFDEWEMGHLKDAVHISRGNLESEVEARLSYKGREMIVYCAGGVRSLLAGQRLKDLGYERVISMDGGYDAWEEAGLPVEHPPAPEEDLDLSNPDLLASEIEHLEALVKKRKDQLSKALETQT
;
A
#
# COMPACT_ATOMS: atom_id res chain seq x y z
N MET A 1 13.78 31.46 26.48
CA MET A 1 13.33 30.10 26.82
C MET A 1 11.85 30.07 26.51
N GLU A 2 11.50 29.86 25.23
CA GLU A 2 10.10 29.77 24.80
C GLU A 2 9.64 28.33 24.94
N CYS A 3 8.75 28.10 25.90
CA CYS A 3 8.10 26.82 26.09
C CYS A 3 7.10 26.61 24.95
N SER A 4 7.45 25.67 24.05
CA SER A 4 6.56 24.63 23.53
C SER A 4 5.19 25.09 23.01
N ASN A 5 5.15 25.55 21.76
CA ASN A 5 3.92 25.48 20.96
C ASN A 5 3.67 24.00 20.60
N MET A 6 3.06 23.24 21.52
CA MET A 6 2.77 21.81 21.33
C MET A 6 1.55 21.68 20.42
N LYS A 7 1.73 21.14 19.21
CA LYS A 7 0.60 20.83 18.32
C LYS A 7 -0.26 19.74 18.92
N SER A 8 -1.59 19.90 18.87
CA SER A 8 -2.51 18.83 19.24
C SER A 8 -2.58 17.77 18.14
N ARG A 9 -3.10 16.58 18.47
CA ARG A 9 -3.39 15.54 17.48
C ARG A 9 -4.32 16.06 16.39
N GLU A 10 -5.34 16.80 16.79
CA GLU A 10 -6.32 17.39 15.87
C GLU A 10 -5.66 18.39 14.90
N ASP A 11 -4.69 19.18 15.38
CA ASP A 11 -3.92 20.10 14.53
C ASP A 11 -3.11 19.34 13.48
N LEU A 12 -2.43 18.26 13.87
CA LEU A 12 -1.65 17.42 12.96
C LEU A 12 -2.54 16.82 11.85
N LEU A 13 -3.70 16.30 12.22
CA LEU A 13 -4.64 15.74 11.25
C LEU A 13 -5.20 16.81 10.31
N LYS A 14 -5.50 18.00 10.83
CA LYS A 14 -5.97 19.13 10.02
C LYS A 14 -4.92 19.57 9.00
N GLU A 15 -3.66 19.68 9.42
CA GLU A 15 -2.54 20.01 8.53
C GLU A 15 -2.35 18.93 7.45
N ALA A 16 -2.44 17.66 7.83
CA ALA A 16 -2.30 16.55 6.88
C ALA A 16 -3.42 16.56 5.82
N ARG A 17 -4.69 16.74 6.22
CA ARG A 17 -5.83 16.84 5.27
C ARG A 17 -5.73 18.04 4.34
N ALA A 18 -5.06 19.12 4.75
CA ALA A 18 -4.89 20.29 3.92
C ALA A 18 -3.93 20.04 2.73
N VAL A 19 -3.06 19.03 2.82
CA VAL A 19 -2.02 18.77 1.81
C VAL A 19 -2.15 17.38 1.15
N VAL A 20 -2.77 16.41 1.82
CA VAL A 20 -2.99 15.06 1.31
C VAL A 20 -4.45 14.91 0.89
N PRO A 21 -4.75 14.76 -0.41
CA PRO A 21 -6.08 14.39 -0.85
C PRO A 21 -6.47 13.01 -0.34
N GLU A 22 -7.77 12.79 -0.12
CA GLU A 22 -8.33 11.53 0.34
C GLU A 22 -9.25 10.93 -0.75
N MET A 23 -9.26 9.61 -0.88
CA MET A 23 -10.23 8.86 -1.68
C MET A 23 -10.90 7.82 -0.79
N THR A 24 -12.20 7.63 -0.97
CA THR A 24 -12.96 6.54 -0.34
C THR A 24 -12.58 5.19 -0.94
N ILE A 25 -12.88 4.09 -0.22
CA ILE A 25 -12.65 2.73 -0.74
C ILE A 25 -13.31 2.48 -2.10
N GLN A 26 -14.49 3.08 -2.35
CA GLN A 26 -15.23 2.90 -3.60
C GLN A 26 -14.54 3.64 -4.74
N GLU A 27 -14.06 4.87 -4.48
CA GLU A 27 -13.29 5.62 -5.47
C GLU A 27 -11.99 4.90 -5.80
N VAL A 28 -11.29 4.33 -4.80
CA VAL A 28 -10.07 3.53 -5.04
C VAL A 28 -10.39 2.29 -5.87
N LYS A 29 -11.45 1.55 -5.54
CA LYS A 29 -11.91 0.39 -6.34
C LYS A 29 -12.18 0.79 -7.79
N ASP A 30 -13.00 1.82 -8.01
CA ASP A 30 -13.35 2.29 -9.35
C ASP A 30 -12.12 2.78 -10.12
N TYR A 31 -11.15 3.36 -9.41
CA TYR A 31 -9.86 3.79 -9.98
C TYR A 31 -9.05 2.60 -10.49
N LEU A 32 -8.92 1.55 -9.68
CA LEU A 32 -8.22 0.31 -10.07
C LEU A 32 -8.96 -0.44 -11.20
N GLU A 33 -10.29 -0.47 -11.18
CA GLU A 33 -11.10 -1.13 -12.23
C GLU A 33 -11.03 -0.43 -13.59
N LYS A 34 -10.76 0.88 -13.61
CA LYS A 34 -10.48 1.63 -14.84
C LYS A 34 -9.12 1.29 -15.47
N GLY A 35 -8.31 0.47 -14.80
CA GLY A 35 -7.00 0.05 -15.27
C GLY A 35 -5.87 1.01 -14.90
N GLU A 36 -6.14 1.99 -14.01
CA GLU A 36 -5.10 2.81 -13.42
C GLU A 36 -4.19 1.95 -12.54
N ASN A 37 -2.90 2.31 -12.46
CA ASN A 37 -1.89 1.49 -11.80
C ASN A 37 -1.04 2.31 -10.81
N PRO A 38 -1.66 2.87 -9.75
CA PRO A 38 -0.94 3.55 -8.69
C PRO A 38 -0.08 2.55 -7.91
N ILE A 39 0.83 3.06 -7.08
CA ILE A 39 1.43 2.27 -6.01
C ILE A 39 0.41 2.19 -4.89
N LEU A 40 0.00 1.00 -4.49
CA LEU A 40 -0.74 0.79 -3.25
C LEU A 40 0.29 0.60 -2.14
N LEU A 41 0.30 1.48 -1.14
CA LEU A 41 1.24 1.45 -0.02
C LEU A 41 0.49 1.17 1.28
N ASP A 42 0.76 -0.01 1.86
CA ASP A 42 0.27 -0.38 3.17
C ASP A 42 1.25 0.07 4.25
N VAL A 43 0.78 0.92 5.17
CA VAL A 43 1.58 1.44 6.29
C VAL A 43 1.22 0.83 7.65
N ARG A 44 0.44 -0.26 7.66
CA ARG A 44 0.10 -1.03 8.87
C ARG A 44 1.30 -1.80 9.43
N GLY A 45 1.10 -2.41 10.60
CA GLY A 45 2.04 -3.39 11.16
C GLY A 45 2.25 -4.59 10.24
N PHE A 46 3.28 -5.38 10.52
CA PHE A 46 3.56 -6.60 9.75
C PHE A 46 2.53 -7.70 10.04
N ASP A 47 2.10 -7.82 11.29
CA ASP A 47 1.00 -8.67 11.73
C ASP A 47 -0.31 -8.36 11.02
N GLU A 48 -0.64 -7.06 10.89
CA GLU A 48 -1.82 -6.61 10.13
C GLU A 48 -1.71 -6.95 8.62
N TRP A 49 -0.51 -6.85 8.05
CA TRP A 49 -0.22 -7.19 6.66
C TRP A 49 -0.35 -8.70 6.38
N GLU A 50 0.09 -9.53 7.31
CA GLU A 50 0.00 -10.99 7.24
C GLU A 50 -1.44 -11.50 7.24
N MET A 51 -2.33 -10.82 7.97
CA MET A 51 -3.75 -11.17 7.99
C MET A 51 -4.47 -10.89 6.67
N GLY A 52 -3.87 -10.11 5.77
CA GLY A 52 -4.44 -9.78 4.46
C GLY A 52 -4.15 -8.33 4.07
N HIS A 53 -4.05 -8.05 2.78
CA HIS A 53 -3.73 -6.73 2.24
C HIS A 53 -4.32 -6.54 0.84
N LEU A 54 -4.32 -5.30 0.34
CA LEU A 54 -4.80 -5.03 -1.00
C LEU A 54 -3.89 -5.70 -2.04
N LYS A 55 -4.51 -6.20 -3.11
CA LYS A 55 -3.80 -6.86 -4.20
C LYS A 55 -2.62 -6.01 -4.71
N ASP A 56 -1.45 -6.61 -4.85
CA ASP A 56 -0.23 -5.96 -5.37
C ASP A 56 0.28 -4.77 -4.55
N ALA A 57 -0.17 -4.64 -3.30
CA ALA A 57 0.32 -3.61 -2.41
C ALA A 57 1.80 -3.81 -2.04
N VAL A 58 2.46 -2.71 -1.70
CA VAL A 58 3.79 -2.70 -1.12
C VAL A 58 3.63 -2.41 0.37
N HIS A 59 4.22 -3.25 1.22
CA HIS A 59 4.24 -3.01 2.66
C HIS A 59 5.46 -2.20 3.08
N ILE A 60 5.24 -1.03 3.69
CA ILE A 60 6.24 -0.28 4.44
C ILE A 60 5.55 0.29 5.67
N SER A 61 5.77 -0.32 6.84
CA SER A 61 5.14 0.13 8.08
C SER A 61 5.40 1.62 8.34
N ARG A 62 4.45 2.32 8.99
CA ARG A 62 4.61 3.76 9.28
C ARG A 62 5.93 4.08 9.99
N GLY A 63 6.40 3.21 10.88
CA GLY A 63 7.63 3.41 11.65
C GLY A 63 8.91 3.35 10.81
N ASN A 64 8.89 2.63 9.69
CA ASN A 64 10.06 2.46 8.81
C ASN A 64 9.98 3.32 7.53
N LEU A 65 8.91 4.10 7.38
CA LEU A 65 8.61 4.83 6.15
C LEU A 65 9.80 5.67 5.68
N GLU A 66 10.33 6.52 6.56
CA GLU A 66 11.42 7.44 6.24
C GLU A 66 12.74 6.72 5.92
N SER A 67 12.96 5.52 6.47
CA SER A 67 14.18 4.74 6.22
C SER A 67 14.13 3.86 4.97
N GLU A 68 12.94 3.41 4.57
CA GLU A 68 12.79 2.41 3.50
C GLU A 68 12.25 2.97 2.19
N VAL A 69 11.43 4.03 2.23
CA VAL A 69 10.64 4.44 1.06
C VAL A 69 11.51 4.86 -0.12
N GLU A 70 12.62 5.58 0.11
CA GLU A 70 13.47 6.04 -0.99
C GLU A 70 14.22 4.89 -1.67
N ALA A 71 14.59 3.86 -0.90
CA ALA A 71 15.27 2.68 -1.44
C ALA A 71 14.32 1.78 -2.23
N ARG A 72 13.07 1.64 -1.76
CA ARG A 72 12.09 0.72 -2.35
C ARG A 72 11.23 1.37 -3.44
N LEU A 73 10.94 2.65 -3.32
CA LEU A 73 10.06 3.44 -4.17
C LEU A 73 10.77 4.72 -4.62
N SER A 74 11.88 4.58 -5.32
CA SER A 74 12.77 5.69 -5.69
C SER A 74 12.15 6.71 -6.66
N TYR A 75 11.16 6.30 -7.48
CA TYR A 75 10.48 7.20 -8.39
C TYR A 75 9.34 7.96 -7.71
N LYS A 76 9.65 9.17 -7.23
CA LYS A 76 8.74 10.07 -6.49
C LYS A 76 7.59 10.65 -7.31
N GLY A 77 7.68 10.53 -8.64
CA GLY A 77 6.67 11.00 -9.58
C GLY A 77 5.68 9.92 -10.02
N ARG A 78 5.55 8.78 -9.34
CA ARG A 78 4.44 7.83 -9.55
C ARG A 78 3.32 8.14 -8.57
N GLU A 79 2.09 7.97 -9.01
CA GLU A 79 0.95 8.12 -8.12
C GLU A 79 0.90 6.99 -7.09
N MET A 80 0.54 7.35 -5.86
CA MET A 80 0.54 6.46 -4.72
C MET A 80 -0.74 6.65 -3.92
N ILE A 81 -1.41 5.54 -3.64
CA ILE A 81 -2.52 5.46 -2.70
C ILE A 81 -1.99 4.78 -1.44
N VAL A 82 -2.01 5.49 -0.33
CA VAL A 82 -1.52 5.02 0.97
C VAL A 82 -2.71 4.64 1.82
N TYR A 83 -2.65 3.48 2.47
CA TYR A 83 -3.72 3.04 3.36
C TYR A 83 -3.17 2.44 4.65
N CYS A 84 -3.99 2.50 5.69
CA CYS A 84 -3.78 1.79 6.95
C CYS A 84 -5.09 1.06 7.34
N ALA A 85 -5.28 0.66 8.60
CA ALA A 85 -6.54 0.05 9.04
C ALA A 85 -7.77 0.96 8.78
N GLY A 86 -7.76 2.18 9.32
CA GLY A 86 -8.91 3.10 9.25
C GLY A 86 -8.63 4.51 8.72
N GLY A 87 -7.65 4.71 7.84
CA GLY A 87 -7.34 6.00 7.18
C GLY A 87 -6.50 7.04 7.96
N VAL A 88 -6.42 6.99 9.29
CA VAL A 88 -5.69 8.03 10.07
C VAL A 88 -4.17 7.96 9.94
N ARG A 89 -3.59 6.75 10.04
CA ARG A 89 -2.13 6.56 9.92
C ARG A 89 -1.63 6.84 8.51
N SER A 90 -2.41 6.45 7.50
CA SER A 90 -2.10 6.71 6.09
C SER A 90 -2.14 8.19 5.75
N LEU A 91 -3.04 8.96 6.34
CA LEU A 91 -3.08 10.40 6.14
C LEU A 91 -1.79 11.09 6.62
N LEU A 92 -1.33 10.75 7.84
CA LEU A 92 -0.06 11.27 8.38
C LEU A 92 1.16 10.73 7.62
N ALA A 93 1.13 9.47 7.16
CA ALA A 93 2.16 8.91 6.29
C ALA A 93 2.22 9.66 4.96
N GLY A 94 1.06 9.97 4.37
CA GLY A 94 0.94 10.70 3.12
C GLY A 94 1.54 12.10 3.20
N GLN A 95 1.31 12.81 4.31
CA GLN A 95 1.92 14.12 4.53
C GLN A 95 3.44 14.00 4.56
N ARG A 96 3.95 13.00 5.27
CA ARG A 96 5.39 12.76 5.33
C ARG A 96 6.00 12.40 3.98
N LEU A 97 5.31 11.59 3.18
CA LEU A 97 5.73 11.28 1.82
C LEU A 97 5.81 12.54 0.96
N LYS A 98 4.85 13.44 1.08
CA LYS A 98 4.91 14.75 0.41
C LYS A 98 6.11 15.58 0.87
N ASP A 99 6.42 15.61 2.16
CA ASP A 99 7.62 16.27 2.69
C ASP A 99 8.93 15.68 2.12
N LEU A 100 8.94 14.37 1.84
CA LEU A 100 10.05 13.66 1.20
C LEU A 100 10.08 13.86 -0.33
N GLY A 101 9.13 14.58 -0.91
CA GLY A 101 9.08 14.94 -2.33
C GLY A 101 8.26 13.98 -3.20
N TYR A 102 7.46 13.08 -2.63
CA TYR A 102 6.47 12.31 -3.39
C TYR A 102 5.30 13.23 -3.76
N GLU A 103 5.12 13.49 -5.05
CA GLU A 103 4.24 14.57 -5.51
C GLU A 103 2.76 14.16 -5.50
N ARG A 104 2.48 12.92 -5.91
CA ARG A 104 1.13 12.40 -6.15
C ARG A 104 0.77 11.33 -5.13
N VAL A 105 0.49 11.79 -3.91
CA VAL A 105 0.12 10.94 -2.77
C VAL A 105 -1.32 11.20 -2.37
N ILE A 106 -2.09 10.12 -2.24
CA ILE A 106 -3.50 10.10 -1.85
C ILE A 106 -3.63 9.16 -0.64
N SER A 107 -4.41 9.54 0.37
CA SER A 107 -4.77 8.63 1.47
C SER A 107 -6.10 7.95 1.19
N MET A 108 -6.20 6.64 1.46
CA MET A 108 -7.47 5.92 1.40
C MET A 108 -8.24 6.08 2.71
N ASP A 109 -9.35 6.82 2.66
CA ASP A 109 -10.29 6.94 3.76
C ASP A 109 -11.04 5.62 3.98
N GLY A 110 -11.37 5.31 5.25
CA GLY A 110 -11.89 4.01 5.67
C GLY A 110 -10.83 2.91 5.77
N GLY A 111 -9.74 3.00 5.00
CA GLY A 111 -8.61 2.07 5.07
C GLY A 111 -8.95 0.61 4.73
N TYR A 112 -8.11 -0.31 5.21
CA TYR A 112 -8.27 -1.74 5.02
C TYR A 112 -9.56 -2.29 5.66
N ASP A 113 -9.95 -1.78 6.83
CA ASP A 113 -11.10 -2.30 7.57
C ASP A 113 -12.38 -2.14 6.74
N ALA A 114 -12.59 -0.95 6.16
CA ALA A 114 -13.73 -0.69 5.28
C ALA A 114 -13.64 -1.47 3.94
N TRP A 115 -12.42 -1.70 3.44
CA TRP A 115 -12.18 -2.50 2.23
C TRP A 115 -12.59 -3.97 2.44
N GLU A 116 -12.21 -4.55 3.58
CA GLU A 116 -12.55 -5.91 3.99
C GLU A 116 -14.05 -6.05 4.27
N GLU A 117 -14.66 -5.11 5.01
CA GLU A 117 -16.10 -5.09 5.27
C GLU A 117 -16.94 -5.03 3.98
N ALA A 118 -16.43 -4.36 2.94
CA ALA A 118 -17.05 -4.30 1.63
C ALA A 118 -16.88 -5.58 0.79
N GLY A 119 -16.15 -6.59 1.30
CA GLY A 119 -15.89 -7.86 0.61
C GLY A 119 -15.03 -7.70 -0.65
N LEU A 120 -14.19 -6.67 -0.68
CA LEU A 120 -13.32 -6.40 -1.83
C LEU A 120 -12.09 -7.34 -1.83
N PRO A 121 -11.48 -7.58 -3.01
CA PRO A 121 -10.37 -8.54 -3.11
C PRO A 121 -9.17 -8.16 -2.23
N VAL A 122 -8.64 -9.15 -1.52
CA VAL A 122 -7.40 -9.08 -0.73
C VAL A 122 -6.46 -10.21 -1.13
N GLU A 123 -5.17 -10.00 -0.90
CA GLU A 123 -4.12 -11.02 -0.96
C GLU A 123 -3.61 -11.28 0.44
N HIS A 124 -3.11 -12.49 0.68
CA HIS A 124 -2.38 -12.84 1.89
C HIS A 124 -0.94 -13.10 1.48
N PRO A 125 0.06 -12.74 2.30
CA PRO A 125 1.40 -13.17 2.00
C PRO A 125 1.43 -14.70 1.98
N PRO A 126 2.30 -15.28 1.15
CA PRO A 126 2.47 -16.72 1.12
C PRO A 126 2.81 -17.20 2.53
N ALA A 127 2.28 -18.36 2.90
CA ALA A 127 2.53 -18.93 4.22
C ALA A 127 4.06 -18.98 4.46
N PRO A 128 4.55 -18.58 5.64
CA PRO A 128 5.98 -18.64 5.93
C PRO A 128 6.51 -20.04 5.63
N GLU A 129 7.67 -20.12 4.96
CA GLU A 129 8.25 -21.37 4.45
C GLU A 129 8.43 -22.45 5.54
N GLU A 130 8.47 -22.05 6.81
CA GLU A 130 8.58 -22.95 7.98
C GLU A 130 7.29 -23.72 8.29
N ASP A 131 6.13 -23.30 7.76
CA ASP A 131 4.83 -23.97 7.88
C ASP A 131 4.31 -24.57 6.56
N LEU A 132 5.10 -24.50 5.47
CA LEU A 132 4.81 -25.26 4.26
C LEU A 132 4.99 -26.75 4.58
N ASP A 133 3.90 -27.40 4.98
CA ASP A 133 3.82 -28.84 4.99
C ASP A 133 3.98 -29.33 3.55
N LEU A 134 5.23 -29.59 3.15
CA LEU A 134 5.60 -30.13 1.85
C LEU A 134 4.98 -31.53 1.61
N SER A 135 4.31 -32.11 2.62
CA SER A 135 3.52 -33.33 2.47
C SER A 135 2.06 -33.09 2.09
N ASN A 136 1.57 -31.84 2.10
CA ASN A 136 0.23 -31.47 1.66
C ASN A 136 0.22 -30.95 0.20
N PRO A 137 -0.24 -31.76 -0.76
CA PRO A 137 -0.23 -31.40 -2.18
C PRO A 137 -1.19 -30.25 -2.53
N ASP A 138 -2.25 -30.02 -1.75
CA ASP A 138 -3.24 -28.97 -2.03
C ASP A 138 -2.69 -27.58 -1.69
N LEU A 139 -1.97 -27.46 -0.56
CA LEU A 139 -1.28 -26.21 -0.18
C LEU A 139 -0.16 -25.87 -1.17
N LEU A 140 0.61 -26.88 -1.58
CA LEU A 140 1.66 -26.72 -2.60
C LEU A 140 1.10 -26.28 -3.95
N ALA A 141 -0.04 -26.84 -4.37
CA ALA A 141 -0.66 -26.45 -5.63
C ALA A 141 -1.12 -24.99 -5.61
N SER A 142 -1.74 -24.53 -4.52
CA SER A 142 -2.16 -23.14 -4.33
C SER A 142 -0.97 -22.17 -4.37
N GLU A 143 0.13 -22.54 -3.71
CA GLU A 143 1.35 -21.72 -3.66
C GLU A 143 2.03 -21.61 -5.03
N ILE A 144 2.12 -22.74 -5.75
CA ILE A 144 2.65 -22.77 -7.12
C ILE A 144 1.81 -21.89 -8.05
N GLU A 145 0.47 -21.99 -7.99
CA GLU A 145 -0.42 -21.19 -8.83
C GLU A 145 -0.26 -19.68 -8.55
N HIS A 146 -0.11 -19.29 -7.28
CA HIS A 146 0.16 -17.91 -6.90
C HIS A 146 1.50 -17.40 -7.46
N LEU A 147 2.58 -18.18 -7.30
CA LEU A 147 3.91 -17.83 -7.81
C LEU A 147 3.93 -17.72 -9.35
N GLU A 148 3.26 -18.65 -10.05
CA GLU A 148 3.13 -18.60 -11.50
C GLU A 148 2.39 -17.34 -11.97
N ALA A 149 1.34 -16.94 -11.26
CA ALA A 149 0.61 -15.71 -11.54
C ALA A 149 1.49 -14.47 -11.35
N LEU A 150 2.27 -14.40 -10.27
CA LEU A 150 3.22 -13.30 -10.02
C LEU A 150 4.31 -13.21 -11.10
N VAL A 151 4.92 -14.34 -11.46
CA VAL A 151 5.95 -14.40 -12.51
C VAL A 151 5.38 -13.95 -13.86
N LYS A 152 4.18 -14.44 -14.22
CA LYS A 152 3.50 -14.05 -15.45
C LYS A 152 3.21 -12.54 -15.46
N LYS A 153 2.65 -12.02 -14.38
CA LYS A 153 2.33 -10.59 -14.27
C LYS A 153 3.59 -9.73 -14.43
N ARG A 154 4.69 -10.11 -13.78
CA ARG A 154 5.97 -9.38 -13.89
C ARG A 154 6.51 -9.41 -15.33
N LYS A 155 6.40 -10.55 -16.01
CA LYS A 155 6.80 -10.70 -17.42
C LYS A 155 5.98 -9.80 -18.34
N ASP A 156 4.68 -9.68 -18.10
CA ASP A 156 3.79 -8.80 -18.89
C ASP A 156 4.13 -7.32 -18.67
N GLN A 157 4.40 -6.93 -17.42
CA GLN A 157 4.85 -5.56 -17.10
C GLN A 157 6.17 -5.21 -17.78
N LEU A 158 7.14 -6.12 -17.76
CA LEU A 158 8.44 -5.92 -18.40
C LEU A 158 8.33 -5.86 -19.92
N SER A 159 7.50 -6.71 -20.53
CA SER A 159 7.23 -6.69 -21.98
C SER A 159 6.63 -5.35 -22.41
N LYS A 160 5.61 -4.86 -21.68
CA LYS A 160 5.01 -3.55 -21.95
C LYS A 160 6.00 -2.40 -21.77
N ALA A 161 6.83 -2.44 -20.74
CA ALA A 161 7.87 -1.43 -20.51
C ALA A 161 8.90 -1.38 -21.64
N LEU A 162 9.20 -2.51 -22.28
CA LEU A 162 10.09 -2.60 -23.44
C LEU A 162 9.45 -2.01 -24.70
N GLU A 163 8.17 -2.31 -24.96
CA GLU A 163 7.42 -1.78 -26.10
C GLU A 163 7.26 -0.25 -26.06
N THR A 164 7.18 0.33 -24.86
CA THR A 164 7.00 1.80 -24.68
C THR A 164 8.29 2.60 -24.92
N GLN A 165 9.44 1.93 -25.11
CA GLN A 165 10.73 2.55 -25.41
C GLN A 165 11.07 2.58 -26.91
N THR A 166 10.19 2.08 -27.78
CA THR A 166 10.34 2.06 -29.25
C THR A 166 9.40 3.06 -29.90
#